data_AF-A0A9J2PHF0-F1
#
_entry.id   AF-A0A9J2PHF0-F1
#
_cell.length_a   1.000
_cell.length_b   1.000
_cell.length_c   1.000
_cell.angle_alpha   90.00
_cell.angle_beta   90.00
_cell.angle_gamma   90.00
#
_symmetry.space_group_name_H-M   'P 1'
#
loop_
_entity.id
_entity.type
_entity.pdbx_description
1 polymer ?
#
loop_
_entity_poly.entity_id
_entity_poly.type
_entity_poly.pdbx_seq_one_letter_code
_entity_poly.pdbx_strand_id
1 'polypeptide(L)'
;MGLRFHNRAYACPQRYLQVGIKLTHLLAISKVDRGCDAERVLQYGDLITHMNSTRLSNRRHLESVFNDICKDDVYEVELKIVRLVVSLPLKAERLPRGFEQVAGYKYHIAVVYLIMGCKLALAVKSFNNKIYITRVAENTLSSMSLSIGDAVLDVDSVPVTSVNDATKIICSRLKANGYVTMTIEQADDPAAAQYVRMALLTEKTMEIDLPLAPDVVDICRKELRRDRKERAASSRIRINESTEDIPVACEDNPNLLVKVPTQPLKPPWLQQQQQQRPNAKK
;
A
#
# COMPACT_ATOMS: atom_id res chain seq x y z
N MET A 1 6.90 4.64 33.40
CA MET A 1 6.18 3.39 33.74
C MET A 1 7.28 2.36 33.92
N GLY A 2 7.58 1.98 35.17
CA GLY A 2 8.73 1.12 35.50
C GLY A 2 8.47 -0.33 35.14
N LEU A 3 9.43 -1.01 34.52
CA LEU A 3 9.40 -2.45 34.27
C LEU A 3 10.44 -3.12 35.17
N ARG A 4 10.01 -4.04 36.03
CA ARG A 4 10.93 -4.87 36.82
C ARG A 4 11.23 -6.14 36.05
N PHE A 5 12.48 -6.35 35.69
CA PHE A 5 12.93 -7.58 35.05
C PHE A 5 13.64 -8.45 36.08
N HIS A 6 13.20 -9.69 36.25
CA HIS A 6 13.91 -10.66 37.08
C HIS A 6 14.77 -11.53 36.16
N ASN A 7 16.05 -11.67 36.49
CA ASN A 7 16.99 -12.48 35.72
C ASN A 7 16.64 -13.97 35.85
N ARG A 8 15.70 -14.46 35.04
CA ARG A 8 15.54 -15.89 34.80
C ARG A 8 16.42 -16.26 33.63
N ALA A 9 17.52 -16.96 33.93
CA ALA A 9 18.48 -17.46 32.97
C ALA A 9 17.79 -18.41 31.96
N TYR A 10 17.33 -17.85 30.84
CA TYR A 10 17.00 -18.63 29.66
C TYR A 10 18.20 -18.57 28.70
N ALA A 11 18.93 -19.69 28.63
CA ALA A 11 20.04 -19.86 27.71
C ALA A 11 19.54 -19.81 26.26
N CYS A 12 19.72 -18.67 25.58
CA CYS A 12 19.48 -18.53 24.14
C CYS A 12 20.74 -17.95 23.47
N PRO A 13 21.33 -18.61 22.46
CA PRO A 13 22.68 -18.31 21.96
C PRO A 13 22.75 -17.18 20.92
N GLN A 14 21.85 -16.19 20.97
CA GLN A 14 21.85 -15.06 20.05
C GLN A 14 21.69 -13.75 20.82
N ARG A 15 22.44 -12.72 20.40
CA ARG A 15 22.58 -11.39 21.01
C ARG A 15 21.23 -10.62 21.06
N TYR A 16 20.32 -11.07 21.90
CA TYR A 16 19.09 -10.38 22.28
C TYR A 16 19.35 -9.61 23.57
N LEU A 17 18.81 -8.39 23.69
CA LEU A 17 18.63 -7.79 25.01
C LEU A 17 17.84 -8.83 25.82
N GLN A 18 18.35 -9.29 26.96
CA GLN A 18 17.86 -10.44 27.73
C GLN A 18 16.39 -10.29 28.22
N VAL A 19 15.79 -9.15 27.90
CA VAL A 19 14.41 -8.72 28.09
C VAL A 19 13.44 -9.30 27.04
N GLY A 20 13.92 -9.99 26.00
CA GLY A 20 13.06 -10.63 24.99
C GLY A 20 12.44 -9.64 23.98
N ILE A 21 13.12 -8.52 23.71
CA ILE A 21 12.65 -7.48 22.79
C ILE A 21 13.67 -7.30 21.66
N LYS A 22 13.16 -7.18 20.43
CA LYS A 22 13.96 -6.80 19.25
C LYS A 22 13.64 -5.37 18.81
N LEU A 23 14.67 -4.54 18.72
CA LEU A 23 14.56 -3.14 18.33
C LEU A 23 15.12 -2.88 16.94
N THR A 24 14.54 -1.90 16.25
CA THR A 24 15.13 -1.30 15.04
C THR A 24 16.29 -0.36 15.40
N HIS A 25 16.98 0.16 14.40
CA HIS A 25 18.04 1.16 14.60
C HIS A 25 17.51 2.44 15.26
N LEU A 26 16.26 2.80 14.99
CA LEU A 26 15.56 3.97 15.52
C LEU A 26 14.85 3.69 16.85
N LEU A 27 15.23 2.62 17.56
CA LEU A 27 14.67 2.25 18.86
C LEU A 27 13.16 1.94 18.84
N ALA A 28 12.61 1.61 17.67
CA ALA A 28 11.24 1.11 17.54
C ALA A 28 11.17 -0.39 17.81
N ILE A 29 10.13 -0.83 18.52
CA ILE A 29 9.90 -2.24 18.81
C ILE A 29 9.47 -2.97 17.55
N SER A 30 10.28 -3.95 17.14
CA SER A 30 10.07 -4.77 15.94
C SER A 30 9.65 -6.20 16.27
N LYS A 31 9.83 -6.65 17.51
CA LYS A 31 9.36 -7.95 17.99
C LYS A 31 9.39 -7.96 19.51
N VAL A 32 8.40 -8.59 20.11
CA VAL A 32 8.38 -8.95 21.52
C VAL A 32 8.23 -10.46 21.58
N ASP A 33 9.11 -11.12 22.34
CA ASP A 33 9.09 -12.57 22.49
C ASP A 33 7.97 -12.99 23.45
N ARG A 34 7.30 -14.10 23.14
CA ARG A 34 6.17 -14.59 23.95
C ARG A 34 6.66 -15.09 25.31
N GLY A 35 5.92 -14.77 26.37
CA GLY A 35 6.24 -15.16 27.74
C GLY A 35 7.26 -14.26 28.45
N CYS A 36 7.66 -13.14 27.85
CA CYS A 36 8.47 -12.13 28.54
C CYS A 36 7.58 -11.12 29.29
N ASP A 37 8.09 -10.51 30.35
CA ASP A 37 7.37 -9.49 31.13
C ASP A 37 7.01 -8.27 30.27
N ALA A 38 7.80 -8.02 29.22
CA ALA A 38 7.57 -6.94 28.27
C ALA A 38 6.33 -7.15 27.38
N GLU A 39 5.86 -8.39 27.17
CA GLU A 39 4.70 -8.69 26.31
C GLU A 39 3.42 -8.00 26.78
N ARG A 40 3.27 -7.81 28.10
CA ARG A 40 2.08 -7.19 28.68
C ARG A 40 2.06 -5.67 28.57
N VAL A 41 3.21 -5.04 28.35
CA VAL A 41 3.38 -3.59 28.44
C VAL A 41 3.75 -2.98 27.10
N LEU A 42 4.64 -3.63 26.36
CA LEU A 42 5.20 -3.15 25.12
C LEU A 42 4.47 -3.75 23.92
N GLN A 43 4.24 -2.90 22.92
CA GLN A 43 3.58 -3.28 21.68
C GLN A 43 4.54 -3.08 20.50
N TYR A 44 4.27 -3.79 19.42
CA TYR A 44 4.95 -3.55 18.14
C TYR A 44 4.79 -2.08 17.74
N GLY A 45 5.86 -1.45 17.26
CA GLY A 45 5.85 -0.05 16.83
C GLY A 45 6.00 0.99 17.95
N ASP A 46 6.00 0.60 19.24
CA ASP A 46 6.32 1.52 20.32
C ASP A 46 7.76 2.04 20.16
N LEU A 47 7.97 3.33 20.45
CA LEU A 47 9.27 3.99 20.37
C LEU A 47 9.88 4.16 21.76
N ILE A 48 11.07 3.60 21.98
CA ILE A 48 11.78 3.79 23.24
C ILE A 48 12.59 5.09 23.18
N THR A 49 12.31 6.00 24.11
CA THR A 49 12.97 7.32 24.16
C THR A 49 13.98 7.43 25.30
N HIS A 50 13.65 6.90 26.47
CA HIS A 50 14.52 6.95 27.63
C HIS A 50 14.53 5.60 28.33
N MET A 51 15.69 5.31 28.94
CA MET A 51 15.88 4.21 29.87
C MET A 51 16.40 4.81 31.17
N ASN A 52 15.63 4.64 32.24
CA ASN A 52 15.78 5.35 33.50
C ASN A 52 15.81 6.87 33.28
N SER A 53 16.88 7.53 33.72
CA SER A 53 17.14 8.95 33.52
C SER A 53 17.89 9.27 32.21
N THR A 54 18.32 8.26 31.45
CA THR A 54 19.18 8.46 30.29
C THR A 54 18.37 8.48 28.99
N ARG A 55 18.54 9.54 28.20
CA ARG A 55 17.96 9.63 26.85
C ARG A 55 18.72 8.74 25.88
N LEU A 56 17.96 7.90 25.18
CA LEU A 56 18.52 6.98 24.22
C LEU A 56 18.54 7.63 22.83
N SER A 57 19.62 7.38 22.09
CA SER A 57 19.82 7.92 20.74
C SER A 57 19.76 6.80 19.71
N ASN A 58 20.56 5.76 19.91
CA ASN A 58 20.72 4.66 18.97
C ASN A 58 20.69 3.32 19.70
N ARG A 59 20.43 2.23 18.96
CA ARG A 59 20.47 0.86 19.47
C ARG A 59 21.76 0.52 20.24
N ARG A 60 22.93 0.93 19.72
CA ARG A 60 24.23 0.70 20.40
C ARG A 60 24.33 1.42 21.74
N HIS A 61 23.76 2.63 21.84
CA HIS A 61 23.76 3.40 23.07
C HIS A 61 22.86 2.71 24.11
N LEU A 62 21.69 2.20 23.70
CA LEU A 62 20.84 1.38 24.57
C LEU A 62 21.59 0.14 25.07
N GLU A 63 22.30 -0.58 24.20
CA GLU A 63 23.10 -1.76 24.60
C GLU A 63 24.17 -1.41 25.65
N SER A 64 24.87 -0.29 25.47
CA SER A 64 25.87 0.18 26.44
C SER A 64 25.24 0.49 27.79
N VAL A 65 24.17 1.30 27.80
CA VAL A 65 23.49 1.70 29.04
C VAL A 65 22.87 0.48 29.73
N PHE A 66 22.35 -0.48 28.96
CA PHE A 66 21.80 -1.72 29.52
C PHE A 66 22.91 -2.57 30.16
N ASN A 67 24.05 -2.74 29.48
CA ASN A 67 25.20 -3.47 30.03
C ASN A 67 25.75 -2.81 31.31
N ASP A 68 25.69 -1.48 31.41
CA ASP A 68 26.09 -0.77 32.62
C ASP A 68 25.14 -1.00 33.80
N ILE A 69 23.84 -1.12 33.53
CA ILE A 69 22.81 -1.39 34.54
C ILE A 69 22.83 -2.87 34.98
N CYS A 70 23.09 -3.79 34.04
CA CYS A 70 23.13 -5.23 34.32
C CYS A 70 24.43 -5.71 34.99
N LYS A 71 25.29 -4.79 35.47
CA LYS A 71 26.43 -5.13 36.33
C LYS A 71 25.97 -5.66 37.69
N ASP A 72 24.77 -5.29 38.12
CA ASP A 72 24.14 -5.77 39.35
C ASP A 72 23.23 -6.98 39.08
N ASP A 73 23.23 -7.97 39.98
CA ASP A 73 22.45 -9.22 39.84
C ASP A 73 20.92 -8.99 39.84
N VAL A 74 20.47 -7.85 40.37
CA VAL A 74 19.07 -7.42 40.37
C VAL A 74 19.01 -6.00 39.81
N TYR A 75 18.35 -5.83 38.68
CA TYR A 75 18.19 -4.54 38.02
C TYR A 75 16.72 -4.20 37.79
N GLU A 76 16.35 -2.95 38.06
CA GLU A 76 15.05 -2.38 37.69
C GLU A 76 15.25 -1.39 36.54
N VAL A 77 14.43 -1.51 35.49
CA VAL A 77 14.57 -0.68 34.30
C VAL A 77 13.26 0.05 34.04
N GLU A 78 13.28 1.36 34.20
CA GLU A 78 12.19 2.21 33.74
C GLU A 78 12.37 2.55 32.27
N LEU A 79 11.37 2.23 31.44
CA LEU A 79 11.35 2.65 30.05
C LEU A 79 10.32 3.77 29.85
N LYS A 80 10.73 4.86 29.22
CA LYS A 80 9.80 5.87 28.70
C LYS A 80 9.55 5.60 27.23
N ILE A 81 8.32 5.21 26.93
CA ILE A 81 7.87 4.86 25.59
C ILE A 81 6.94 5.93 25.01
N VAL A 82 6.97 6.06 23.69
CA VAL A 82 6.01 6.85 22.92
C VAL A 82 5.23 5.87 22.05
N ARG A 83 3.91 5.82 22.27
CA ARG A 83 2.98 5.03 21.47
C ARG A 83 2.31 5.93 20.44
N LEU A 84 2.38 5.52 19.19
CA LEU A 84 1.78 6.28 18.08
C LEU A 84 0.26 6.13 18.10
N VAL A 85 -0.44 7.22 17.81
CA VAL A 85 -1.90 7.19 17.65
C VAL A 85 -2.24 6.62 16.30
N VAL A 86 -2.90 5.46 16.30
CA VAL A 86 -3.22 4.65 15.11
C VAL A 86 -4.68 4.70 14.71
N SER A 87 -5.55 5.20 15.58
CA SER A 87 -6.98 5.36 15.33
C SER A 87 -7.44 6.72 15.82
N LEU A 88 -8.19 7.41 14.98
CA LEU A 88 -8.76 8.74 15.24
C LEU A 88 -10.27 8.70 14.95
N PRO A 89 -11.08 9.48 15.68
CA PRO A 89 -12.50 9.58 15.38
C PRO A 89 -12.71 10.16 13.98
N LEU A 90 -13.72 9.64 13.27
CA LEU A 90 -14.06 10.15 11.95
C LEU A 90 -14.59 11.59 12.06
N LYS A 91 -14.06 12.48 11.23
CA LYS A 91 -14.61 13.83 11.02
C LYS A 91 -15.59 13.80 9.85
N ALA A 92 -16.73 14.48 9.97
CA ALA A 92 -17.78 14.49 8.95
C ALA A 92 -17.28 14.92 7.56
N GLU A 93 -16.34 15.85 7.50
CA GLU A 93 -15.73 16.37 6.26
C GLU A 93 -14.88 15.33 5.51
N ARG A 94 -14.50 14.24 6.18
CA ARG A 94 -13.55 13.25 5.65
C ARG A 94 -14.21 12.26 4.69
N LEU A 95 -15.53 12.08 4.79
CA LEU A 95 -16.28 11.15 3.94
C LEU A 95 -16.37 11.67 2.49
N PRO A 96 -16.32 10.79 1.49
CA PRO A 96 -16.59 11.16 0.10
C PRO A 96 -17.95 11.85 -0.05
N ARG A 97 -18.04 12.83 -0.94
CA ARG A 97 -19.30 13.55 -1.20
C ARG A 97 -20.37 12.57 -1.66
N GLY A 98 -21.53 12.59 -1.00
CA GLY A 98 -22.65 11.69 -1.28
C GLY A 98 -22.52 10.29 -0.68
N PHE A 99 -21.51 10.04 0.16
CA PHE A 99 -21.42 8.79 0.91
C PHE A 99 -22.33 8.83 2.14
N GLU A 100 -23.31 7.94 2.17
CA GLU A 100 -24.18 7.74 3.34
C GLU A 100 -23.62 6.65 4.24
N GLN A 101 -23.54 6.94 5.55
CA GLN A 101 -23.14 5.95 6.54
C GLN A 101 -24.23 4.91 6.68
N VAL A 102 -23.83 3.64 6.64
CA VAL A 102 -24.74 2.50 6.72
C VAL A 102 -24.88 2.08 8.18
N ALA A 103 -26.12 1.85 8.62
CA ALA A 103 -26.37 1.31 9.96
C ALA A 103 -25.69 -0.05 10.14
N GLY A 104 -25.20 -0.31 11.36
CA GLY A 104 -24.47 -1.54 11.70
C GLY A 104 -22.99 -1.55 11.32
N TYR A 105 -22.46 -0.40 10.88
CA TYR A 105 -21.05 -0.15 10.68
C TYR A 105 -20.57 1.02 11.53
N LYS A 106 -19.34 0.91 12.03
CA LYS A 106 -18.61 1.98 12.69
C LYS A 106 -17.55 2.53 11.77
N TYR A 107 -17.33 3.84 11.85
CA TYR A 107 -16.39 4.54 11.00
C TYR A 107 -15.32 5.25 11.81
N HIS A 108 -14.06 5.12 11.40
CA HIS A 108 -12.93 5.77 12.04
C HIS A 108 -11.80 6.02 11.04
N ILE A 109 -10.84 6.85 11.41
CA ILE A 109 -9.65 7.10 10.60
C ILE A 109 -8.53 6.24 11.16
N ALA A 110 -8.03 5.30 10.37
CA ALA A 110 -6.82 4.56 10.68
C ALA A 110 -5.60 5.34 10.19
N VAL A 111 -4.56 5.41 11.02
CA VAL A 111 -3.28 6.02 10.69
C VAL A 111 -2.21 4.95 10.67
N VAL A 112 -1.64 4.74 9.48
CA VAL A 112 -0.55 3.79 9.26
C VAL A 112 0.74 4.59 9.10
N TYR A 113 1.71 4.34 9.97
CA TYR A 113 3.03 4.97 9.90
C TYR A 113 4.02 4.11 9.13
N LEU A 114 5.02 4.74 8.50
CA LEU A 114 6.19 4.09 7.96
C LEU A 114 7.32 4.17 8.99
N ILE A 115 7.55 3.08 9.71
CA ILE A 115 8.70 2.95 10.62
C ILE A 115 9.78 2.13 9.92
N MET A 116 10.96 2.70 9.74
CA MET A 116 12.07 2.02 9.07
C MET A 116 12.48 0.75 9.83
N GLY A 117 12.57 -0.37 9.11
CA GLY A 117 12.89 -1.69 9.67
C GLY A 117 11.67 -2.47 10.18
N CYS A 118 10.48 -1.87 10.17
CA CYS A 118 9.22 -2.56 10.46
C CYS A 118 8.50 -2.94 9.14
N LYS A 119 7.73 -4.03 9.18
CA LYS A 119 6.99 -4.54 8.02
C LYS A 119 5.57 -4.00 8.03
N LEU A 120 5.02 -3.66 6.86
CA LEU A 120 3.62 -3.29 6.72
C LEU A 120 2.72 -4.52 6.60
N ALA A 121 3.02 -5.44 5.68
CA ALA A 121 2.34 -6.72 5.45
C ALA A 121 0.80 -6.67 5.48
N LEU A 122 0.24 -5.88 4.56
CA LEU A 122 -1.19 -5.74 4.34
C LEU A 122 -1.60 -6.45 3.05
N ALA A 123 -2.65 -7.27 3.10
CA ALA A 123 -3.30 -7.79 1.91
C ALA A 123 -4.72 -7.24 1.79
N VAL A 124 -5.08 -6.80 0.59
CA VAL A 124 -6.38 -6.19 0.30
C VAL A 124 -7.03 -6.82 -0.93
N LYS A 125 -8.35 -6.72 -1.01
CA LYS A 125 -9.18 -7.23 -2.09
C LYS A 125 -10.30 -6.24 -2.37
N SER A 126 -10.61 -6.01 -3.65
CA SER A 126 -11.78 -5.22 -4.02
C SER A 126 -12.99 -6.13 -4.17
N PHE A 127 -14.12 -5.72 -3.60
CA PHE A 127 -15.42 -6.37 -3.70
C PHE A 127 -16.52 -5.29 -3.63
N ASN A 128 -17.47 -5.31 -4.57
CA ASN A 128 -18.61 -4.37 -4.63
C ASN A 128 -18.19 -2.89 -4.46
N ASN A 129 -17.20 -2.43 -5.24
CA ASN A 129 -16.63 -1.07 -5.20
C ASN A 129 -16.01 -0.64 -3.86
N LYS A 130 -15.79 -1.57 -2.92
CA LYS A 130 -15.06 -1.33 -1.66
C LYS A 130 -13.80 -2.17 -1.61
N ILE A 131 -12.81 -1.71 -0.86
CA ILE A 131 -11.55 -2.43 -0.67
C ILE A 131 -11.53 -3.04 0.72
N TYR A 132 -11.61 -4.35 0.82
CA TYR A 132 -11.57 -5.08 2.07
C TYR A 132 -10.16 -5.56 2.40
N ILE A 133 -9.83 -5.53 3.69
CA ILE A 133 -8.59 -6.10 4.22
C ILE A 133 -8.79 -7.60 4.40
N THR A 134 -8.02 -8.41 3.66
CA THR A 134 -8.15 -9.87 3.68
C THR A 134 -7.23 -10.53 4.68
N ARG A 135 -6.02 -9.98 4.83
CA ARG A 135 -5.01 -10.53 5.73
C ARG A 135 -4.17 -9.41 6.31
N VAL A 136 -3.97 -9.50 7.62
CA VAL A 136 -3.05 -8.67 8.38
C VAL A 136 -2.09 -9.60 9.09
N ALA A 137 -0.79 -9.45 8.86
CA ALA A 137 0.20 -10.27 9.56
C ALA A 137 0.41 -9.76 10.99
N GLU A 138 0.52 -10.66 11.96
CA GLU A 138 0.89 -10.32 13.33
C GLU A 138 2.25 -9.61 13.38
N ASN A 139 2.43 -8.72 14.37
CA ASN A 139 3.67 -7.96 14.57
C ASN A 139 4.06 -7.15 13.34
N THR A 140 3.11 -6.42 12.78
CA THR A 140 3.31 -5.50 11.64
C THR A 140 2.62 -4.17 11.87
N LEU A 141 3.04 -3.13 11.13
CA LEU A 141 2.46 -1.80 11.26
C LEU A 141 0.96 -1.79 10.94
N SER A 142 0.52 -2.65 10.01
CA SER A 142 -0.90 -2.78 9.68
C SER A 142 -1.70 -3.40 10.82
N SER A 143 -1.14 -4.35 11.57
CA SER A 143 -1.83 -4.99 12.72
C SER A 143 -2.14 -4.05 13.87
N MET A 144 -1.48 -2.89 13.93
CA MET A 144 -1.74 -1.89 14.96
C MET A 144 -2.98 -1.06 14.65
N SER A 145 -3.23 -0.76 13.37
CA SER A 145 -4.24 0.21 12.93
C SER A 145 -5.42 -0.43 12.18
N LEU A 146 -5.26 -1.65 11.68
CA LEU A 146 -6.20 -2.30 10.77
C LEU A 146 -6.47 -3.74 11.18
N SER A 147 -7.70 -4.19 10.93
CA SER A 147 -8.18 -5.54 11.21
C SER A 147 -8.68 -6.24 9.94
N ILE A 148 -8.71 -7.57 9.96
CA ILE A 148 -9.27 -8.36 8.86
C ILE A 148 -10.77 -8.04 8.76
N GLY A 149 -11.24 -7.79 7.53
CA GLY A 149 -12.63 -7.45 7.25
C GLY A 149 -12.95 -5.96 7.24
N ASP A 150 -12.02 -5.10 7.67
CA ASP A 150 -12.15 -3.65 7.56
C ASP A 150 -12.24 -3.24 6.07
N ALA A 151 -13.14 -2.31 5.75
CA ALA A 151 -13.30 -1.74 4.43
C ALA A 151 -12.66 -0.35 4.35
N VAL A 152 -11.77 -0.17 3.39
CA VAL A 152 -11.11 1.11 3.08
C VAL A 152 -11.98 1.87 2.10
N LEU A 153 -12.48 3.03 2.53
CA LEU A 153 -13.30 3.92 1.69
C LEU A 153 -12.45 4.93 0.92
N ASP A 154 -11.41 5.45 1.59
CA ASP A 154 -10.49 6.40 1.01
C ASP A 154 -9.08 6.25 1.60
N VAL A 155 -8.10 6.79 0.87
CA VAL A 155 -6.72 6.94 1.30
C VAL A 155 -6.33 8.41 1.15
N ASP A 156 -6.01 9.07 2.25
CA ASP A 156 -5.55 10.47 2.27
C ASP A 156 -6.50 11.44 1.54
N SER A 157 -7.80 11.28 1.78
CA SER A 157 -8.90 12.07 1.17
C SER A 157 -9.13 11.80 -0.31
N VAL A 158 -8.52 10.75 -0.85
CA VAL A 158 -8.79 10.25 -2.19
C VAL A 158 -9.62 8.97 -2.08
N PRO A 159 -10.89 8.96 -2.56
CA PRO A 159 -11.71 7.76 -2.53
C PRO A 159 -11.08 6.66 -3.39
N VAL A 160 -11.12 5.42 -2.91
CA VAL A 160 -10.50 4.29 -3.59
C VAL A 160 -11.48 3.13 -3.75
N THR A 161 -11.56 2.59 -4.96
CA THR A 161 -12.40 1.43 -5.31
C THR A 161 -11.58 0.28 -5.88
N SER A 162 -10.40 0.58 -6.43
CA SER A 162 -9.46 -0.35 -7.03
C SER A 162 -8.26 -0.64 -6.11
N VAL A 163 -7.90 -1.93 -6.01
CA VAL A 163 -6.72 -2.38 -5.25
C VAL A 163 -5.44 -1.74 -5.76
N ASN A 164 -5.29 -1.58 -7.07
CA ASN A 164 -4.08 -1.04 -7.67
C ASN A 164 -3.88 0.44 -7.29
N ASP A 165 -4.96 1.21 -7.33
CA ASP A 165 -4.92 2.65 -7.03
C ASP A 165 -4.69 2.87 -5.54
N ALA A 166 -5.38 2.12 -4.68
CA ALA A 166 -5.13 2.17 -3.24
C ALA A 166 -3.68 1.81 -2.89
N THR A 167 -3.14 0.74 -3.47
CA THR A 167 -1.75 0.31 -3.21
C THR A 167 -0.75 1.38 -3.67
N LYS A 168 -0.97 1.97 -4.85
CA LYS A 168 -0.11 3.04 -5.36
C LYS A 168 -0.14 4.28 -4.46
N ILE A 169 -1.33 4.71 -4.03
CA ILE A 169 -1.50 5.89 -3.17
C ILE A 169 -0.89 5.64 -1.79
N ILE A 170 -1.15 4.47 -1.19
CA ILE A 170 -0.57 4.09 0.11
C ILE A 170 0.96 4.12 0.03
N CYS A 171 1.54 3.47 -0.97
CA CYS A 171 3.00 3.43 -1.15
C CYS A 171 3.61 4.80 -1.43
N SER A 172 2.95 5.66 -2.21
CA SER A 172 3.46 7.00 -2.51
C SER A 172 3.40 7.92 -1.29
N ARG A 173 2.27 7.90 -0.55
CA ARG A 173 2.08 8.71 0.67
C ARG A 173 2.98 8.28 1.81
N LEU A 174 3.13 6.97 2.05
CA LEU A 174 4.05 6.47 3.07
C LEU A 174 5.50 6.90 2.80
N LYS A 175 5.93 6.89 1.53
CA LYS A 175 7.29 7.33 1.16
C LYS A 175 7.48 8.85 1.25
N ALA A 176 6.44 9.63 0.94
CA ALA A 176 6.52 11.09 0.94
C ALA A 176 6.39 11.69 2.36
N ASN A 177 5.39 11.23 3.12
CA ASN A 177 5.00 11.85 4.39
C ASN A 177 5.45 11.03 5.61
N GLY A 178 5.84 9.76 5.43
CA GLY A 178 6.13 8.84 6.52
C GLY A 178 4.88 8.27 7.20
N TYR A 179 3.67 8.62 6.76
CA TYR A 179 2.41 8.07 7.24
C TYR A 179 1.33 8.19 6.16
N VAL A 180 0.23 7.46 6.34
CA VAL A 180 -0.97 7.57 5.53
C VAL A 180 -2.21 7.47 6.42
N THR A 181 -3.25 8.23 6.07
CA THR A 181 -4.55 8.16 6.74
C THR A 181 -5.55 7.44 5.84
N MET A 182 -6.37 6.59 6.43
CA MET A 182 -7.36 5.79 5.71
C MET A 182 -8.69 5.89 6.44
N THR A 183 -9.76 6.16 5.71
CA THR A 183 -11.11 6.09 6.29
C THR A 183 -11.58 4.65 6.26
N ILE A 184 -11.83 4.10 7.43
CA ILE A 184 -12.21 2.70 7.64
C ILE A 184 -13.67 2.61 8.02
N GLU A 185 -14.37 1.73 7.31
CA GLU A 185 -15.68 1.20 7.67
C GLU A 185 -15.47 -0.19 8.27
N GLN A 186 -15.92 -0.38 9.50
CA GLN A 186 -15.75 -1.64 10.23
C GLN A 186 -17.13 -2.16 10.65
N ALA A 187 -17.37 -3.45 10.44
CA ALA A 187 -18.62 -4.08 10.83
C ALA A 187 -18.77 -4.07 12.36
N ASP A 188 -19.93 -3.63 12.84
CA ASP A 188 -20.29 -3.61 14.26
C ASP A 188 -21.42 -4.62 14.55
N ASP A 189 -22.40 -4.72 13.63
CA ASP A 189 -23.53 -5.62 13.76
C ASP A 189 -23.25 -7.05 13.22
N PRO A 190 -23.92 -8.09 13.77
CA PRO A 190 -23.81 -9.46 13.28
C PRO A 190 -24.16 -9.62 11.78
N ALA A 191 -25.13 -8.85 11.30
CA ALA A 191 -25.54 -8.84 9.90
C ALA A 191 -24.43 -8.27 8.99
N ALA A 192 -23.86 -7.14 9.39
CA ALA A 192 -22.72 -6.52 8.71
C ALA A 192 -21.49 -7.46 8.71
N ALA A 193 -21.22 -8.12 9.83
CA ALA A 193 -20.13 -9.08 9.93
C ALA A 193 -20.33 -10.30 9.01
N GLN A 194 -21.57 -10.78 8.85
CA GLN A 194 -21.89 -11.86 7.90
C GLN A 194 -21.66 -11.41 6.45
N TYR A 195 -22.04 -10.18 6.11
CA TYR A 195 -21.77 -9.62 4.79
C TYR A 195 -20.27 -9.51 4.50
N VAL A 196 -19.48 -9.02 5.45
CA VAL A 196 -18.01 -8.94 5.32
C VAL A 196 -17.41 -10.33 5.15
N ARG A 197 -17.86 -11.34 5.91
CA ARG A 197 -17.41 -12.74 5.72
C ARG A 197 -17.69 -13.24 4.32
N MET A 198 -18.90 -13.00 3.80
CA MET A 198 -19.26 -13.35 2.42
C MET A 198 -18.33 -12.65 1.43
N ALA A 199 -18.13 -11.34 1.55
CA ALA A 199 -17.23 -10.55 0.68
C ALA A 199 -15.78 -11.08 0.68
N LEU A 200 -15.26 -11.49 1.85
CA LEU A 200 -13.92 -12.07 1.97
C LEU A 200 -13.81 -13.43 1.28
N LEU A 201 -14.84 -14.28 1.39
CA LEU A 201 -14.90 -15.62 0.78
C LEU A 201 -15.15 -15.60 -0.73
N THR A 202 -15.87 -14.61 -1.25
CA THR A 202 -16.21 -14.56 -2.69
C THR A 202 -14.95 -14.43 -3.54
N GLU A 203 -14.49 -15.50 -4.18
CA GLU A 203 -13.41 -15.39 -5.15
C GLU A 203 -13.79 -14.36 -6.22
N LYS A 204 -12.80 -13.62 -6.75
CA LYS A 204 -13.03 -12.83 -7.96
C LYS A 204 -13.34 -13.84 -9.06
N THR A 205 -14.62 -14.18 -9.24
CA THR A 205 -15.11 -14.62 -10.53
C THR A 205 -14.59 -13.59 -11.51
N MET A 206 -13.77 -14.04 -12.45
CA MET A 206 -13.26 -13.20 -13.54
C MET A 206 -14.40 -12.31 -14.03
N GLU A 207 -14.10 -11.08 -14.44
CA GLU A 207 -15.06 -10.30 -15.23
C GLU A 207 -15.56 -11.26 -16.32
N ILE A 208 -16.80 -11.72 -16.16
CA ILE A 208 -17.47 -12.41 -17.23
C ILE A 208 -17.79 -11.25 -18.14
N ASP A 209 -16.87 -10.93 -19.05
CA ASP A 209 -17.19 -10.24 -20.28
C ASP A 209 -18.18 -11.17 -20.98
N LEU A 210 -19.45 -11.04 -20.56
CA LEU A 210 -20.55 -11.74 -21.15
C LEU A 210 -20.52 -11.31 -22.60
N PRO A 211 -20.35 -12.24 -23.55
CA PRO A 211 -20.36 -11.88 -24.96
C PRO A 211 -21.66 -11.12 -25.23
N LEU A 212 -21.56 -10.04 -25.99
CA LEU A 212 -22.75 -9.32 -26.46
C LEU A 212 -23.74 -10.33 -27.02
N ALA A 213 -25.02 -10.20 -26.63
CA ALA A 213 -26.06 -11.08 -27.12
C ALA A 213 -26.03 -11.11 -28.67
N PRO A 214 -26.22 -12.28 -29.32
CA PRO A 214 -26.09 -12.41 -30.77
C PRO A 214 -26.93 -11.39 -31.54
N ASP A 215 -28.12 -11.08 -31.04
CA ASP A 215 -29.03 -10.08 -31.59
C ASP A 215 -28.42 -8.67 -31.58
N VAL A 216 -27.79 -8.26 -30.47
CA VAL A 216 -27.12 -6.94 -30.37
C VAL A 216 -25.93 -6.87 -31.34
N VAL A 217 -25.18 -7.97 -31.50
CA VAL A 217 -24.09 -8.06 -32.48
C VAL A 217 -24.62 -7.93 -33.90
N ASP A 218 -25.74 -8.57 -34.22
CA ASP A 218 -26.36 -8.53 -35.55
C ASP A 218 -26.96 -7.15 -35.86
N ILE A 219 -27.59 -6.49 -34.88
CA ILE A 219 -28.06 -5.10 -34.98
C ILE A 219 -26.86 -4.17 -35.25
N CYS A 220 -25.79 -4.26 -34.46
CA CYS A 220 -24.59 -3.46 -34.66
C CYS A 220 -23.97 -3.67 -36.06
N ARG A 221 -23.88 -4.91 -36.55
CA ARG A 221 -23.40 -5.19 -37.92
C ARG A 221 -24.31 -4.59 -38.98
N LYS A 222 -25.63 -4.63 -38.77
CA LYS A 222 -26.62 -4.10 -39.70
C LYS A 222 -26.54 -2.58 -39.79
N GLU A 223 -26.43 -1.89 -38.65
CA GLU A 223 -26.25 -0.44 -38.60
C GLU A 223 -24.90 -0.01 -39.19
N LEU A 224 -23.80 -0.72 -38.91
CA LEU A 224 -22.50 -0.48 -39.56
C LEU A 224 -22.56 -0.59 -41.10
N ARG A 225 -23.33 -1.55 -41.62
CA ARG A 225 -23.55 -1.71 -43.07
C ARG A 225 -24.40 -0.57 -43.64
N ARG A 226 -25.38 -0.08 -42.88
CA ARG A 226 -26.21 1.06 -43.26
C ARG A 226 -25.39 2.35 -43.30
N ASP A 227 -24.65 2.63 -42.22
CA ASP A 227 -23.73 3.77 -42.12
C ASP A 227 -22.71 3.79 -43.25
N ARG A 228 -22.13 2.63 -43.60
CA ARG A 228 -21.20 2.54 -44.74
C ARG A 228 -21.86 2.91 -46.06
N LYS A 229 -23.11 2.48 -46.30
CA LYS A 229 -23.86 2.80 -47.52
C LYS A 229 -24.27 4.27 -47.56
N GLU A 230 -24.73 4.83 -46.44
CA GLU A 230 -25.11 6.25 -46.34
C GLU A 230 -23.90 7.18 -46.43
N ARG A 231 -22.73 6.81 -45.87
CA ARG A 231 -21.47 7.53 -46.05
C ARG A 231 -20.99 7.51 -47.49
N ALA A 232 -21.07 6.36 -48.18
CA ALA A 232 -20.71 6.26 -49.59
C ALA A 232 -21.64 7.09 -50.51
N ALA A 233 -22.90 7.26 -50.12
CA ALA A 233 -23.87 8.07 -50.86
C ALA A 233 -23.78 9.59 -50.56
N SER A 234 -23.28 9.97 -49.38
CA SER A 234 -23.22 11.38 -48.91
C SER A 234 -21.83 12.02 -49.00
N SER A 235 -20.79 11.28 -49.34
CA SER A 235 -19.43 11.82 -49.48
C SER A 235 -19.30 12.75 -50.70
N ARG A 236 -19.53 14.05 -50.47
CA ARG A 236 -19.07 15.16 -51.35
C ARG A 236 -17.54 15.36 -51.32
N ILE A 237 -16.85 14.65 -50.43
CA ILE A 237 -15.40 14.67 -50.30
C ILE A 237 -14.84 13.49 -51.10
N ARG A 238 -14.14 13.78 -52.20
CA ARG A 238 -13.38 12.78 -52.96
C ARG A 238 -12.03 12.59 -52.27
N ILE A 239 -11.85 11.46 -51.59
CA ILE A 239 -10.56 11.05 -51.05
C ILE A 239 -9.80 10.41 -52.22
N ASN A 240 -8.62 10.96 -52.54
CA ASN A 240 -7.79 10.45 -53.64
C ASN A 240 -7.17 9.11 -53.23
N GLU A 241 -7.08 8.14 -54.15
CA GLU A 241 -6.55 6.79 -53.87
C GLU A 241 -5.05 6.78 -53.48
N SER A 242 -4.36 7.92 -53.63
CA SER A 242 -2.99 8.14 -53.17
C SER A 242 -2.93 8.49 -51.67
N THR A 243 -3.72 7.82 -50.83
CA THR A 243 -3.64 8.02 -49.38
C THR A 243 -2.45 7.22 -48.86
N GLU A 244 -1.32 7.88 -48.66
CA GLU A 244 -0.17 7.27 -48.00
C GLU A 244 -0.41 7.29 -46.48
N ASP A 245 -0.14 6.16 -45.81
CA ASP A 245 -0.14 6.09 -44.35
C ASP A 245 1.08 6.84 -43.82
N ILE A 246 0.95 8.16 -43.65
CA ILE A 246 2.03 8.99 -43.12
C ILE A 246 1.98 8.93 -41.59
N PRO A 247 3.10 8.59 -40.90
CA PRO A 247 3.16 8.65 -39.45
C PRO A 247 2.80 10.06 -38.97
N VAL A 248 2.06 10.15 -37.86
CA VAL A 248 1.52 11.41 -37.27
C VAL A 248 2.59 12.51 -37.09
N ALA A 249 3.86 12.12 -37.03
CA ALA A 249 5.00 13.02 -37.14
C ALA A 249 5.41 13.25 -38.62
N CYS A 250 4.56 13.91 -39.41
CA CYS A 250 4.95 14.44 -40.71
C CYS A 250 5.23 15.95 -40.59
N GLU A 251 6.20 16.47 -41.34
CA GLU A 251 6.50 17.92 -41.37
C GLU A 251 5.35 18.76 -41.90
N ASP A 252 4.39 18.13 -42.60
CA ASP A 252 3.29 18.79 -43.28
C ASP A 252 2.15 19.28 -42.36
N ASN A 253 2.17 18.94 -41.06
CA ASN A 253 1.21 19.53 -40.10
C ASN A 253 1.81 19.70 -38.69
N PRO A 254 2.40 20.87 -38.38
CA PRO A 254 3.16 21.09 -37.15
C PRO A 254 2.31 21.11 -35.86
N ASN A 255 0.99 21.03 -35.95
CA ASN A 255 0.07 21.16 -34.81
C ASN A 255 -0.46 19.82 -34.25
N LEU A 256 -0.07 18.67 -34.82
CA LEU A 256 -0.47 17.37 -34.28
C LEU A 256 0.43 16.91 -33.12
N LEU A 257 -0.22 16.38 -32.08
CA LEU A 257 0.33 16.13 -30.75
C LEU A 257 1.40 15.02 -30.73
N VAL A 258 2.54 15.37 -30.09
CA VAL A 258 3.66 14.53 -29.66
C VAL A 258 4.36 13.77 -30.79
N LYS A 259 5.63 14.13 -31.04
CA LYS A 259 6.54 13.38 -31.93
C LYS A 259 6.69 11.95 -31.41
N VAL A 260 5.87 11.03 -31.92
CA VAL A 260 6.04 9.60 -31.68
C VAL A 260 7.31 9.18 -32.44
N PRO A 261 8.32 8.60 -31.78
CA PRO A 261 9.53 8.16 -32.45
C PRO A 261 9.18 7.17 -33.58
N THR A 262 9.63 7.46 -34.79
CA THR A 262 9.38 6.62 -35.98
C THR A 262 10.14 5.29 -35.95
N GLN A 263 11.05 5.11 -35.00
CA GLN A 263 11.75 3.86 -34.78
C GLN A 263 11.66 3.46 -33.29
N PRO A 264 11.43 2.17 -33.00
CA PRO A 264 11.54 1.66 -31.64
C PRO A 264 12.96 1.94 -31.11
N LEU A 265 13.04 2.46 -29.88
CA LEU A 265 14.32 2.73 -29.21
C LEU A 265 15.19 1.46 -29.24
N LYS A 266 16.33 1.53 -29.92
CA LYS A 266 17.26 0.40 -30.01
C LYS A 266 17.71 0.03 -28.59
N PRO A 267 17.71 -1.25 -28.22
CA PRO A 267 18.10 -1.66 -26.89
C PRO A 267 19.60 -1.35 -26.63
N PRO A 268 19.99 -1.04 -25.39
CA PRO A 268 21.31 -0.46 -25.07
C PRO A 268 22.52 -1.28 -25.52
N TRP A 269 22.36 -2.59 -25.62
CA TRP A 269 23.42 -3.53 -26.02
C TRP A 269 23.77 -3.44 -27.53
N LEU A 270 22.86 -2.94 -28.37
CA LEU A 270 23.11 -2.75 -29.80
C LEU A 270 23.95 -1.50 -30.09
N GLN A 271 23.92 -0.51 -29.19
CA GLN A 271 24.67 0.75 -29.33
C GLN A 271 26.16 0.56 -28.99
N GLN A 272 26.49 -0.36 -28.09
CA GLN A 272 27.88 -0.66 -27.71
C GLN A 272 28.70 -1.33 -28.83
N GLN A 273 28.05 -2.08 -29.74
CA GLN A 273 28.75 -2.76 -30.84
C GLN A 273 29.17 -1.82 -31.98
N GLN A 274 28.54 -0.64 -32.13
CA GLN A 274 28.90 0.33 -33.17
C GLN A 274 30.05 1.27 -32.79
N GLN A 275 30.38 1.39 -31.50
CA GLN A 275 31.50 2.21 -31.02
C GLN A 275 32.85 1.47 -30.99
N GLN A 276 32.88 0.15 -31.20
CA GLN A 276 34.10 -0.67 -31.12
C GLN A 276 34.68 -1.12 -32.47
N ARG A 277 34.34 -0.47 -33.60
CA ARG A 277 35.10 -0.67 -34.85
C ARG A 277 36.18 0.42 -34.97
N PRO A 278 37.48 0.12 -34.75
CA PRO A 278 38.54 1.06 -35.07
C PRO A 278 38.69 1.16 -36.59
N ASN A 279 38.85 2.40 -37.07
CA ASN A 279 39.17 2.75 -38.45
C ASN A 279 40.50 2.08 -38.87
N ALA A 280 40.43 1.03 -39.70
CA ALA A 280 41.58 0.61 -40.50
C ALA A 280 41.56 1.39 -41.82
N LYS A 281 42.41 2.41 -41.91
CA LYS A 281 42.77 3.10 -43.15
C LYS A 281 43.91 2.33 -43.85
N LYS A 282 43.81 2.32 -45.19
CA LYS A 282 44.71 1.81 -46.25
C LYS A 282 44.49 0.36 -46.67
#